data_AF-A0A0F8VT34-F1
#
_entry.id   AF-A0A0F8VT34-F1
#
_cell.length_a   1.000
_cell.length_b   1.000
_cell.length_c   1.000
_cell.angle_alpha   90.00
_cell.angle_beta   90.00
_cell.angle_gamma   90.00
#
_symmetry.space_group_name_H-M   'P 1'
#
loop_
_entity.id
_entity.type
_entity.pdbx_description
1 polymer ?
#
loop_
_entity_poly.entity_id
_entity_poly.type
_entity_poly.pdbx_seq_one_letter_code
_entity_poly.pdbx_strand_id
1 'polypeptide(L)'
;MARLGKLKPLDRAIQSRKPTLLAEADLVDEDFDIPDKWQLKIPPQDTGLPPSLITPEGEEVSFKDVTVSPEGVWMTQAGAQQAGLPQVIPEVISPEVFTTTDEELIFREYQRTGGAFDLVAWRMIGSPIRPTEEQQRLFSENLVRVFPAEDPAELMQLFDEEPDTFLDALREKGRTPEVLGLLRGIGLLDEDIDELFPDEEPEQDLDFAIDFLERARRTHEPREGIQQFDPELDKLWRGYYGEILDAVYALREGKVDEIKLRRALELL
;
A
#
# COMPACT_ATOMS: atom_id res chain seq x y z
N MET A 1 -11.42 23.00 22.84
CA MET A 1 -11.20 21.69 23.49
C MET A 1 -11.98 20.64 22.73
N ALA A 2 -11.34 19.97 21.76
CA ALA A 2 -11.95 18.86 21.05
C ALA A 2 -12.06 17.66 22.01
N ARG A 3 -13.26 17.07 22.12
CA ARG A 3 -13.44 15.81 22.85
C ARG A 3 -12.77 14.72 22.02
N LEU A 4 -11.62 14.23 22.47
CA LEU A 4 -11.05 12.97 21.97
C LEU A 4 -12.16 11.91 22.06
N GLY A 5 -12.60 11.42 20.90
CA GLY A 5 -13.53 10.31 20.81
C GLY A 5 -12.97 9.13 21.62
N LYS A 6 -13.82 8.43 22.36
CA LYS A 6 -13.39 7.21 23.04
C LYS A 6 -13.01 6.21 21.94
N LEU A 7 -11.73 5.83 21.90
CA LEU A 7 -11.27 4.73 21.06
C LEU A 7 -12.10 3.48 21.33
N LYS A 8 -12.39 2.72 20.27
CA LYS A 8 -13.10 1.45 20.40
C LYS A 8 -12.24 0.44 21.19
N PRO A 9 -12.85 -0.59 21.80
CA PRO A 9 -12.10 -1.61 22.55
C PRO A 9 -11.00 -2.28 21.74
N LEU A 10 -11.26 -2.62 20.47
CA LEU A 10 -10.29 -3.24 19.57
C LEU A 10 -9.10 -2.30 19.25
N ASP A 11 -9.35 -1.05 18.87
CA ASP A 11 -8.29 -0.06 18.62
C ASP A 11 -7.37 0.10 19.83
N ARG A 12 -7.98 0.14 21.02
CA ARG A 12 -7.25 0.25 22.28
C ARG A 12 -6.42 -1.00 22.57
N ALA A 13 -6.93 -2.19 22.23
CA ALA A 13 -6.22 -3.45 22.37
C ALA A 13 -5.00 -3.53 21.44
N ILE A 14 -5.14 -3.07 20.18
CA ILE A 14 -4.06 -3.03 19.19
C ILE A 14 -2.92 -2.10 19.64
N GLN A 15 -3.25 -0.97 20.27
CA GLN A 15 -2.27 -0.03 20.82
C GLN A 15 -1.71 -0.45 22.19
N SER A 16 -2.14 -1.59 22.73
CA SER A 16 -1.75 -2.02 24.06
C SER A 16 -0.35 -2.65 24.06
N ARG A 17 0.45 -2.30 25.08
CA ARG A 17 1.73 -2.97 25.38
C ARG A 17 1.56 -4.26 26.19
N LYS A 18 0.32 -4.69 26.42
CA LYS A 18 -0.02 -5.91 27.14
C LYS A 18 -0.99 -6.74 26.32
N PRO A 19 -0.92 -8.09 26.40
CA PRO A 19 -1.93 -8.93 25.80
C PRO A 19 -3.31 -8.52 26.31
N THR A 20 -4.25 -8.36 25.39
CA THR A 20 -5.62 -7.94 25.70
C THR A 20 -6.58 -9.01 25.20
N LEU A 21 -7.52 -9.41 26.05
CA LEU A 21 -8.58 -10.34 25.71
C LEU A 21 -9.86 -9.55 25.44
N LEU A 22 -10.50 -9.82 24.31
CA LEU A 22 -11.75 -9.19 23.88
C LEU A 22 -12.80 -10.29 23.76
N ALA A 23 -13.97 -10.08 24.37
CA ALA A 23 -15.13 -10.93 24.19
C ALA A 23 -16.01 -10.42 23.05
N GLU A 24 -17.03 -11.18 22.66
CA GLU A 24 -18.03 -10.78 21.64
C GLU A 24 -18.61 -9.38 21.92
N ALA A 25 -18.94 -9.09 23.19
CA ALA A 25 -19.48 -7.80 23.59
C ALA A 25 -18.52 -6.61 23.37
N ASP A 26 -17.22 -6.87 23.21
CA ASP A 26 -16.21 -5.84 22.91
C ASP A 26 -16.05 -5.58 21.41
N LEU A 27 -16.67 -6.41 20.55
CA LEU A 27 -16.51 -6.45 19.10
C LEU A 27 -17.78 -6.11 18.31
N VAL A 28 -18.85 -5.67 19.00
CA VAL A 28 -20.21 -5.47 18.45
C VAL A 28 -20.29 -4.52 17.25
N ASP A 29 -19.31 -3.62 17.07
CA ASP A 29 -19.25 -2.66 15.97
C ASP A 29 -18.20 -3.01 14.90
N GLU A 30 -17.71 -4.24 14.90
CA GLU A 30 -16.73 -4.76 13.94
C GLU A 30 -17.39 -5.83 13.05
N ASP A 31 -16.96 -5.96 11.80
CA ASP A 31 -17.43 -7.01 10.86
C ASP A 31 -16.91 -8.41 11.22
N PHE A 32 -16.68 -8.66 12.51
CA PHE A 32 -15.98 -9.82 13.04
C PHE A 32 -16.72 -10.39 14.27
N ASP A 33 -17.49 -11.44 14.03
CA ASP A 33 -18.22 -12.18 15.06
C ASP A 33 -17.37 -13.33 15.62
N ILE A 34 -17.18 -13.34 16.94
CA ILE A 34 -16.68 -14.51 17.67
C ILE A 34 -17.83 -15.14 18.46
N PRO A 35 -17.92 -16.48 18.52
CA PRO A 35 -18.98 -17.12 19.27
C PRO A 35 -18.91 -16.82 20.77
N ASP A 36 -20.07 -16.92 21.39
CA ASP A 36 -20.24 -16.85 22.83
C ASP A 36 -19.18 -17.69 23.58
N LYS A 37 -18.53 -17.08 24.58
CA LYS A 37 -17.43 -17.64 25.41
C LYS A 37 -16.07 -17.80 24.75
N TRP A 38 -15.93 -17.56 23.45
CA TRP A 38 -14.61 -17.40 22.84
C TRP A 38 -14.06 -16.00 23.16
N GLN A 39 -12.73 -15.88 23.17
CA GLN A 39 -12.09 -14.58 23.34
C GLN A 39 -11.01 -14.38 22.28
N LEU A 40 -10.96 -13.17 21.71
CA LEU A 40 -9.87 -12.74 20.85
C LEU A 40 -8.72 -12.22 21.71
N LYS A 41 -7.54 -12.81 21.57
CA LYS A 41 -6.31 -12.36 22.22
C LYS A 41 -5.48 -11.53 21.24
N ILE A 42 -5.39 -10.24 21.53
CA ILE A 42 -4.50 -9.32 20.83
C ILE A 42 -3.15 -9.30 21.55
N PRO A 43 -2.05 -9.71 20.90
CA PRO A 43 -0.72 -9.66 21.51
C PRO A 43 -0.23 -8.21 21.61
N PRO A 44 0.82 -7.93 22.41
CA PRO A 44 1.38 -6.58 22.49
C PRO A 44 1.91 -6.11 21.13
N GLN A 45 1.72 -4.82 20.83
CA GLN A 45 2.10 -4.19 19.56
C GLN A 45 3.54 -4.51 19.12
N ASP A 46 4.48 -4.59 20.07
CA ASP A 46 5.91 -4.75 19.79
C ASP A 46 6.37 -6.21 19.59
N THR A 47 5.47 -7.19 19.66
CA THR A 47 5.84 -8.62 19.62
C THR A 47 5.87 -9.23 18.22
N GLY A 48 5.21 -8.61 17.23
CA GLY A 48 5.08 -9.18 15.88
C GLY A 48 4.32 -10.51 15.82
N LEU A 49 3.69 -10.93 16.93
CA LEU A 49 2.85 -12.13 16.97
C LEU A 49 1.47 -11.80 16.36
N PRO A 50 0.86 -12.73 15.60
CA PRO A 50 -0.50 -12.55 15.14
C PRO A 50 -1.51 -12.70 16.29
N PRO A 51 -2.72 -12.13 16.18
CA PRO A 51 -3.83 -12.43 17.07
C PRO A 51 -4.14 -13.93 17.16
N SER A 52 -4.57 -14.37 18.34
CA SER A 52 -4.98 -15.75 18.62
C SER A 52 -6.36 -15.79 19.26
N LEU A 53 -6.97 -16.98 19.32
CA LEU A 53 -8.25 -17.20 19.96
C LEU A 53 -8.07 -18.00 21.24
N ILE A 54 -8.87 -17.70 22.25
CA ILE A 54 -8.98 -18.49 23.47
C ILE A 54 -10.30 -19.25 23.42
N THR A 55 -10.22 -20.58 23.50
CA THR A 55 -11.40 -21.45 23.53
C THR A 55 -12.18 -21.28 24.84
N PRO A 56 -13.44 -21.71 24.92
CA PRO A 56 -14.20 -21.72 26.17
C PRO A 56 -13.52 -22.51 27.31
N GLU A 57 -12.67 -23.48 26.98
CA GLU A 57 -11.87 -24.27 27.92
C GLU A 57 -10.58 -23.56 28.37
N GLY A 58 -10.26 -22.40 27.78
CA GLY A 58 -9.08 -21.59 28.10
C GLY A 58 -7.82 -21.97 27.29
N GLU A 59 -7.95 -22.77 26.24
CA GLU A 59 -6.84 -23.12 25.35
C GLU A 59 -6.59 -22.00 24.35
N GLU A 60 -5.32 -21.65 24.11
CA GLU A 60 -4.94 -20.68 23.08
C GLU A 60 -4.70 -21.39 21.75
N VAL A 61 -5.46 -21.01 20.73
CA VAL A 61 -5.43 -21.60 19.39
C VAL A 61 -5.23 -20.53 18.32
N SER A 62 -4.55 -20.91 17.24
CA SER A 62 -4.45 -20.07 16.04
C SER A 62 -5.78 -20.07 15.30
N PHE A 63 -6.09 -18.97 14.61
CA PHE A 63 -7.22 -18.90 13.68
C PHE A 63 -7.20 -20.02 12.63
N LYS A 64 -6.01 -20.47 12.22
CA LYS A 64 -5.83 -21.56 11.25
C LYS A 64 -6.25 -22.94 11.79
N ASP A 65 -6.29 -23.08 13.11
CA ASP A 65 -6.60 -24.34 13.78
C ASP A 65 -8.08 -24.41 14.21
N VAL A 66 -8.87 -23.38 13.88
CA VAL A 66 -10.31 -23.32 14.13
C VAL A 66 -11.05 -23.57 12.84
N THR A 67 -12.04 -24.46 12.89
CA THR A 67 -12.97 -24.72 11.80
C THR A 67 -14.39 -24.40 12.23
N VAL A 68 -15.22 -24.02 11.27
CA VAL A 68 -16.65 -23.75 11.49
C VAL A 68 -17.45 -24.87 10.81
N SER A 69 -18.30 -25.55 11.56
CA SER A 69 -19.17 -26.60 11.00
C SER A 69 -20.24 -26.00 10.07
N PRO A 70 -20.91 -26.82 9.23
CA PRO A 70 -22.06 -26.38 8.44
C PRO A 70 -23.18 -25.74 9.27
N GLU A 71 -23.30 -26.11 10.55
CA GLU A 71 -24.25 -25.55 11.51
C GLU A 71 -23.76 -24.24 12.16
N GLY A 72 -22.60 -23.72 11.76
CA GLY A 72 -22.01 -22.49 12.28
C GLY A 72 -21.24 -22.65 13.59
N VAL A 73 -20.94 -23.88 14.02
CA VAL A 73 -20.28 -24.14 15.32
C VAL A 73 -18.76 -24.11 15.14
N TRP A 74 -18.09 -23.26 15.92
CA TRP A 74 -16.63 -23.19 15.95
C TRP A 74 -16.07 -24.34 16.77
N MET A 75 -15.05 -25.01 16.23
CA MET A 75 -14.35 -26.10 16.89
C MET A 75 -12.87 -26.09 16.52
N THR A 76 -12.03 -26.60 17.42
CA THR A 76 -10.63 -26.83 17.09
C THR A 76 -10.49 -27.99 16.11
N GLN A 77 -9.41 -28.03 15.35
CA GLN A 77 -9.12 -29.14 14.44
C GLN A 77 -9.11 -30.50 15.18
N ALA A 78 -8.62 -30.53 16.43
CA ALA A 78 -8.68 -31.71 17.29
C ALA A 78 -10.12 -32.10 17.65
N GLY A 79 -10.98 -31.11 17.96
CA GLY A 79 -12.41 -31.32 18.18
C GLY A 79 -13.12 -31.87 16.94
N ALA A 80 -12.81 -31.34 15.76
CA ALA A 80 -13.36 -31.81 14.49
C ALA A 80 -12.99 -33.27 14.19
N GLN A 81 -11.75 -33.66 14.47
CA GLN A 81 -11.29 -35.05 14.33
C GLN A 81 -12.02 -36.00 15.29
N GLN A 82 -12.21 -35.59 16.55
CA GLN A 82 -12.95 -36.39 17.54
C GLN A 82 -14.43 -36.53 17.20
N ALA A 83 -15.02 -35.50 16.57
CA ALA A 83 -16.39 -35.53 16.09
C ALA A 83 -16.59 -36.40 14.83
N GLY A 84 -15.51 -36.97 14.27
CA GLY A 84 -15.57 -37.79 13.05
C GLY A 84 -15.97 -36.99 11.82
N LEU A 85 -15.83 -35.66 11.86
CA LEU A 85 -16.06 -34.82 10.70
C LEU A 85 -14.94 -35.09 9.69
N PRO A 86 -15.26 -35.26 8.40
CA PRO A 86 -14.23 -35.40 7.37
C PRO A 86 -13.33 -34.18 7.47
N GLN A 87 -12.01 -34.40 7.45
CA GLN A 87 -11.08 -33.29 7.30
C GLN A 87 -11.44 -32.61 5.98
N VAL A 88 -12.04 -31.42 6.07
CA VAL A 88 -12.19 -30.56 4.93
C VAL A 88 -10.77 -30.11 4.60
N ILE A 89 -10.08 -30.88 3.76
CA ILE A 89 -9.03 -30.32 2.91
C ILE A 89 -9.74 -29.16 2.21
N PRO A 90 -9.31 -27.90 2.36
CA PRO A 90 -10.05 -26.78 1.83
C PRO A 90 -10.21 -26.97 0.32
N GLU A 91 -11.39 -27.44 -0.06
CA GLU A 91 -11.86 -27.40 -1.43
C GLU A 91 -12.20 -25.92 -1.63
N VAL A 92 -11.42 -25.26 -2.48
CA VAL A 92 -11.52 -23.84 -2.80
C VAL A 92 -12.96 -23.52 -3.19
N ILE A 93 -13.72 -22.91 -2.28
CA ILE A 93 -15.01 -22.30 -2.57
C ILE A 93 -14.72 -20.84 -3.00
N SER A 94 -15.09 -20.57 -4.24
CA SER A 94 -15.13 -19.28 -4.96
C SER A 94 -16.05 -18.22 -4.29
N PRO A 95 -16.13 -16.97 -4.76
CA PRO A 95 -15.10 -15.92 -4.83
C PRO A 95 -15.60 -14.65 -4.08
N GLU A 96 -14.89 -14.15 -3.08
CA GLU A 96 -15.08 -12.77 -2.62
C GLU A 96 -13.82 -12.27 -1.90
N VAL A 97 -13.08 -11.39 -2.60
CA VAL A 97 -12.04 -10.47 -2.11
C VAL A 97 -10.93 -11.09 -1.25
N PHE A 98 -9.97 -11.78 -1.88
CA PHE A 98 -8.67 -12.08 -1.27
C PHE A 98 -7.65 -11.00 -1.66
N THR A 99 -7.23 -10.17 -0.70
CA THR A 99 -6.08 -9.23 -0.81
C THR A 99 -4.79 -9.81 -0.25
N THR A 100 -4.64 -11.14 -0.29
CA THR A 100 -3.35 -11.82 -0.16
C THR A 100 -3.36 -12.79 -1.33
N THR A 101 -2.76 -12.39 -2.45
CA THR A 101 -2.83 -13.18 -3.68
C THR A 101 -2.22 -14.54 -3.40
N ASP A 102 -2.80 -15.62 -3.95
CA ASP A 102 -2.27 -16.99 -3.88
C ASP A 102 -0.76 -17.05 -4.19
N GLU A 103 -0.28 -16.07 -4.96
CA GLU A 103 1.11 -15.78 -5.24
C GLU A 103 2.00 -15.55 -4.01
N GLU A 104 1.59 -14.79 -3.01
CA GLU A 104 2.37 -14.59 -1.78
C GLU A 104 2.50 -15.89 -0.98
N LEU A 105 1.45 -16.72 -1.00
CA LEU A 105 1.47 -18.03 -0.36
C LEU A 105 2.42 -18.98 -1.10
N ILE A 106 2.39 -18.97 -2.43
CA ILE A 106 3.30 -19.78 -3.26
C ILE A 106 4.74 -19.27 -3.10
N PHE A 107 4.97 -17.97 -3.04
CA PHE A 107 6.31 -17.39 -2.83
C PHE A 107 6.86 -17.75 -1.44
N ARG A 108 6.05 -17.70 -0.38
CA ARG A 108 6.46 -18.16 0.96
C ARG A 108 6.83 -19.63 0.96
N GLU A 109 6.10 -20.47 0.24
CA GLU A 109 6.43 -21.89 0.12
C GLU A 109 7.73 -22.10 -0.69
N TYR A 110 7.94 -21.34 -1.76
CA TYR A 110 9.20 -21.30 -2.50
C TYR A 110 10.38 -20.95 -1.57
N GLN A 111 10.27 -19.88 -0.79
CA GLN A 111 11.29 -19.50 0.19
C GLN A 111 11.52 -20.59 1.26
N ARG A 112 10.44 -21.20 1.77
CA ARG A 112 10.51 -22.29 2.76
C ARG A 112 11.25 -23.52 2.23
N THR A 113 11.15 -23.79 0.93
CA THR A 113 11.86 -24.91 0.26
C THR A 113 13.30 -24.58 -0.16
N GLY A 114 13.83 -23.42 0.24
CA GLY A 114 15.20 -23.00 -0.04
C GLY A 114 15.35 -22.16 -1.31
N GLY A 115 14.26 -21.53 -1.76
CA GLY A 115 14.28 -20.54 -2.83
C GLY A 115 15.21 -19.35 -2.50
N ALA A 116 16.01 -18.93 -3.49
CA ALA A 116 17.05 -17.91 -3.32
C ALA A 116 16.67 -16.53 -3.89
N PHE A 117 15.59 -16.46 -4.67
CA PHE A 117 15.13 -15.22 -5.29
C PHE A 117 14.21 -14.44 -4.35
N ASP A 118 14.28 -13.10 -4.43
CA ASP A 118 13.25 -12.22 -3.88
C ASP A 118 11.96 -12.31 -4.71
N LEU A 119 10.88 -11.67 -4.26
CA LEU A 119 9.56 -11.81 -4.88
C LEU A 119 9.57 -11.34 -6.33
N VAL A 120 10.29 -10.26 -6.63
CA VAL A 120 10.40 -9.67 -7.96
C VAL A 120 11.17 -10.61 -8.88
N ALA A 121 12.36 -11.05 -8.50
CA ALA A 121 13.15 -11.99 -9.29
C ALA A 121 12.43 -13.35 -9.45
N TRP A 122 11.71 -13.81 -8.43
CA TRP A 122 10.93 -15.04 -8.48
C TRP A 122 9.74 -14.96 -9.44
N ARG A 123 9.06 -13.80 -9.50
CA ARG A 123 8.01 -13.53 -10.49
C ARG A 123 8.56 -13.53 -11.91
N MET A 124 9.71 -12.90 -12.12
CA MET A 124 10.37 -12.73 -13.41
C MET A 124 10.84 -14.05 -14.03
N ILE A 125 11.32 -15.01 -13.24
CA ILE A 125 11.77 -16.32 -13.76
C ILE A 125 10.63 -17.30 -14.08
N GLY A 126 9.37 -16.85 -13.97
CA GLY A 126 8.19 -17.65 -14.19
C GLY A 126 7.67 -18.25 -12.88
N SER A 127 6.95 -17.44 -12.10
CA SER A 127 6.03 -17.94 -11.09
C SER A 127 5.19 -19.10 -11.67
N PRO A 128 4.90 -20.17 -10.91
CA PRO A 128 4.10 -21.30 -11.42
C PRO A 128 2.67 -20.90 -11.83
N ILE A 129 2.23 -19.68 -11.49
CA ILE A 129 0.97 -19.10 -11.96
C ILE A 129 1.19 -18.63 -13.40
N ARG A 130 0.68 -19.39 -14.37
CA ARG A 130 0.61 -18.91 -15.75
C ARG A 130 -0.33 -17.70 -15.80
N PRO A 131 0.07 -16.57 -16.40
CA PRO A 131 -0.84 -15.45 -16.58
C PRO A 131 -2.05 -15.91 -17.39
N THR A 132 -3.23 -15.41 -17.02
CA THR A 132 -4.47 -15.72 -17.74
C THR A 132 -4.40 -15.18 -19.17
N GLU A 133 -5.20 -15.74 -20.09
CA GLU A 133 -5.26 -15.21 -21.48
C GLU A 133 -5.61 -13.71 -21.51
N GLU A 134 -6.43 -13.25 -20.56
CA GLU A 134 -6.79 -11.84 -20.42
C GLU A 134 -5.60 -10.99 -19.97
N GLN A 135 -4.81 -11.46 -19.00
CA GLN A 135 -3.59 -10.78 -18.56
C GLN A 135 -2.56 -10.70 -19.68
N GLN A 136 -2.35 -11.80 -20.42
CA GLN A 136 -1.46 -11.81 -21.58
C GLN A 136 -1.92 -10.83 -22.67
N ARG A 137 -3.23 -10.78 -22.96
CA ARG A 137 -3.79 -9.83 -23.91
C ARG A 137 -3.59 -8.39 -23.46
N LEU A 138 -3.92 -8.07 -22.20
CA LEU A 138 -3.76 -6.72 -21.65
C LEU A 138 -2.28 -6.30 -21.65
N PHE A 139 -1.37 -7.21 -21.35
CA PHE A 139 0.06 -6.98 -21.42
C PHE A 139 0.51 -6.63 -22.86
N SER A 140 0.10 -7.43 -23.85
CA SER A 140 0.40 -7.15 -25.26
C SER A 140 -0.23 -5.83 -25.76
N GLU A 141 -1.47 -5.53 -25.36
CA GLU A 141 -2.14 -4.28 -25.72
C GLU A 141 -1.43 -3.05 -25.13
N ASN A 142 -1.01 -3.13 -23.86
CA ASN A 142 -0.28 -2.05 -23.19
C ASN A 142 1.13 -1.88 -23.78
N LEU A 143 1.82 -2.98 -24.14
CA LEU A 143 3.12 -2.93 -24.83
C LEU A 143 3.06 -2.07 -26.09
N VAL A 144 2.07 -2.32 -26.96
CA VAL A 144 1.89 -1.56 -28.21
C VAL A 144 1.56 -0.09 -27.95
N ARG A 145 0.89 0.23 -26.84
CA ARG A 145 0.56 1.62 -26.48
C ARG A 145 1.76 2.39 -25.95
N VAL A 146 2.58 1.75 -25.12
CA VAL A 146 3.79 2.37 -24.53
C VAL A 146 4.92 2.48 -25.56
N PHE A 147 5.04 1.48 -26.44
CA PHE A 147 6.07 1.38 -27.46
C PHE A 147 5.45 1.18 -28.86
N PRO A 148 4.85 2.24 -29.44
CA PRO A 148 4.14 2.13 -30.71
C PRO A 148 5.06 1.99 -31.93
N ALA A 149 6.37 2.26 -31.79
CA ALA A 149 7.33 2.24 -32.89
C ALA A 149 8.18 0.96 -32.91
N GLU A 150 8.10 0.16 -31.85
CA GLU A 150 8.92 -1.00 -31.57
C GLU A 150 8.13 -2.30 -31.85
N ASP A 151 8.82 -3.39 -32.19
CA ASP A 151 8.17 -4.69 -32.39
C ASP A 151 7.85 -5.32 -31.03
N PRO A 152 6.58 -5.68 -30.73
CA PRO A 152 6.23 -6.37 -29.50
C PRO A 152 7.05 -7.64 -29.27
N ALA A 153 7.40 -8.39 -30.31
CA ALA A 153 8.19 -9.61 -30.15
C ALA A 153 9.62 -9.32 -29.64
N GLU A 154 10.24 -8.24 -30.12
CA GLU A 154 11.56 -7.80 -29.67
C GLU A 154 11.51 -7.27 -28.23
N LEU A 155 10.44 -6.57 -27.86
CA LEU A 155 10.23 -6.11 -26.48
C LEU A 155 9.97 -7.25 -25.50
N MET A 156 9.24 -8.29 -25.93
CA MET A 156 9.06 -9.51 -25.14
C MET A 156 10.40 -10.21 -24.93
N GLN A 157 11.21 -10.32 -25.99
CA GLN A 157 12.54 -10.91 -25.87
C GLN A 157 13.45 -10.07 -24.96
N LEU A 158 13.39 -8.73 -25.06
CA LEU A 158 14.13 -7.83 -24.19
C LEU A 158 13.71 -8.00 -22.72
N PHE A 159 12.41 -8.13 -22.46
CA PHE A 159 11.89 -8.40 -21.12
C PHE A 159 12.42 -9.73 -20.56
N ASP A 160 12.47 -10.78 -21.38
CA ASP A 160 12.93 -12.12 -20.95
C ASP A 160 14.48 -12.20 -20.78
N GLU A 161 15.25 -11.53 -21.65
CA GLU A 161 16.71 -11.62 -21.68
C GLU A 161 17.41 -10.53 -20.84
N GLU A 162 16.88 -9.31 -20.84
CA GLU A 162 17.48 -8.12 -20.23
C GLU A 162 16.43 -7.24 -19.53
N PRO A 163 15.85 -7.73 -18.41
CA PRO A 163 14.73 -7.07 -17.75
C PRO A 163 15.07 -5.67 -17.23
N ASP A 164 16.30 -5.44 -16.77
CA ASP A 164 16.74 -4.12 -16.31
C ASP A 164 16.71 -3.09 -17.45
N THR A 165 17.18 -3.48 -18.64
CA THR A 165 17.14 -2.64 -19.85
C THR A 165 15.69 -2.32 -20.25
N PHE A 166 14.79 -3.30 -20.13
CA PHE A 166 13.36 -3.09 -20.37
C PHE A 166 12.74 -2.11 -19.36
N LEU A 167 13.07 -2.24 -18.07
CA LEU A 167 12.59 -1.33 -17.02
C LEU A 167 13.12 0.10 -17.21
N ASP A 168 14.39 0.26 -17.62
CA ASP A 168 14.96 1.57 -17.95
C ASP A 168 14.25 2.21 -19.15
N ALA A 169 13.91 1.42 -20.18
CA ALA A 169 13.11 1.90 -21.30
C ALA A 169 11.71 2.36 -20.86
N LEU A 170 11.10 1.69 -19.87
CA LEU A 170 9.85 2.14 -19.26
C LEU A 170 10.00 3.42 -18.45
N ARG A 171 11.10 3.57 -17.70
CA ARG A 171 11.42 4.81 -16.97
C ARG A 171 11.51 6.00 -17.92
N GLU A 172 12.15 5.83 -19.08
CA GLU A 172 12.25 6.88 -20.11
C GLU A 172 10.89 7.33 -20.66
N LYS A 173 9.87 6.45 -20.67
CA LYS A 173 8.51 6.81 -21.07
C LYS A 173 7.75 7.58 -19.98
N GLY A 174 8.24 7.54 -18.74
CA GLY A 174 7.65 8.22 -17.59
C GLY A 174 6.43 7.52 -17.00
N ARG A 175 5.91 8.09 -15.90
CA ARG A 175 4.80 7.53 -15.11
C ARG A 175 3.44 7.80 -15.77
N THR A 176 3.16 7.15 -16.89
CA THR A 176 1.87 7.26 -17.60
C THR A 176 0.89 6.13 -17.21
N PRO A 177 -0.42 6.31 -17.36
CA PRO A 177 -1.40 5.25 -17.06
C PRO A 177 -1.14 3.93 -17.80
N GLU A 178 -0.64 4.00 -19.04
CA GLU A 178 -0.31 2.84 -19.86
C GLU A 178 0.91 2.08 -19.31
N VAL A 179 1.95 2.81 -18.88
CA VAL A 179 3.14 2.23 -18.24
C VAL A 179 2.77 1.58 -16.91
N LEU A 180 1.95 2.26 -16.09
CA LEU A 180 1.45 1.71 -14.83
C LEU A 180 0.61 0.44 -15.06
N GLY A 181 -0.25 0.44 -16.07
CA GLY A 181 -1.04 -0.73 -16.45
C GLY A 181 -0.17 -1.89 -16.91
N LEU A 182 0.92 -1.62 -17.62
CA LEU A 182 1.88 -2.63 -18.07
C LEU A 182 2.64 -3.26 -16.89
N LEU A 183 3.14 -2.43 -15.97
CA LEU A 183 3.89 -2.88 -14.79
C LEU A 183 3.02 -3.70 -13.83
N ARG A 184 1.77 -3.29 -13.61
CA ARG A 184 0.81 -4.12 -12.87
C ARG A 184 0.48 -5.41 -13.60
N GLY A 185 0.46 -5.38 -14.93
CA GLY A 185 0.25 -6.56 -15.78
C GLY A 185 1.32 -7.65 -15.62
N ILE A 186 2.56 -7.26 -15.30
CA ILE A 186 3.66 -8.18 -14.95
C ILE A 186 3.74 -8.47 -13.44
N GLY A 187 2.79 -7.95 -12.66
CA GLY A 187 2.65 -8.26 -11.24
C GLY A 187 3.49 -7.40 -10.29
N LEU A 188 4.00 -6.24 -10.72
CA LEU A 188 4.61 -5.30 -9.77
C LEU A 188 3.54 -4.71 -8.84
N LEU A 189 3.89 -4.54 -7.57
CA LEU A 189 3.05 -3.87 -6.59
C LEU A 189 3.18 -2.35 -6.73
N ASP A 190 2.22 -1.60 -6.20
CA ASP A 190 2.27 -0.13 -6.24
C ASP A 190 3.53 0.41 -5.52
N GLU A 191 4.00 -0.26 -4.46
CA GLU A 191 5.25 0.09 -3.75
C GLU A 191 6.49 -0.06 -4.65
N ASP A 192 6.58 -1.14 -5.42
CA ASP A 192 7.69 -1.37 -6.37
C ASP A 192 7.64 -0.37 -7.53
N ILE A 193 6.43 -0.03 -7.97
CA ILE A 193 6.19 0.98 -9.01
C ILE A 193 6.64 2.37 -8.53
N ASP A 194 6.36 2.70 -7.27
CA ASP A 194 6.77 3.95 -6.65
C ASP A 194 8.30 4.01 -6.46
N GLU A 195 8.98 2.88 -6.27
CA GLU A 195 10.44 2.83 -6.29
C GLU A 195 11.02 2.98 -7.71
N LEU A 196 10.33 2.44 -8.72
CA LEU A 196 10.74 2.54 -10.12
C LEU A 196 10.59 3.95 -10.67
N PHE A 197 9.51 4.61 -10.30
CA PHE A 197 9.22 6.02 -10.52
C PHE A 197 9.18 6.69 -9.16
N PRO A 198 10.35 6.93 -8.53
CA PRO A 198 10.35 7.79 -7.35
C PRO A 198 9.60 9.04 -7.78
N ASP A 199 8.59 9.42 -6.99
CA ASP A 199 8.12 10.79 -7.09
C ASP A 199 9.40 11.59 -7.08
N GLU A 200 9.69 12.29 -8.19
CA GLU A 200 10.59 13.41 -8.11
C GLU A 200 9.88 14.27 -7.06
N GLU A 201 10.20 14.06 -5.76
CA GLU A 201 10.07 15.06 -4.73
C GLU A 201 10.58 16.25 -5.48
N PRO A 202 9.70 17.22 -5.83
CA PRO A 202 10.07 18.25 -6.77
C PRO A 202 11.38 18.72 -6.21
N GLU A 203 12.49 18.47 -6.95
CA GLU A 203 13.78 18.97 -6.51
C GLU A 203 13.42 20.39 -6.14
N GLN A 204 13.64 20.74 -4.87
CA GLN A 204 13.25 22.02 -4.31
C GLN A 204 14.16 23.05 -4.98
N ASP A 205 13.99 23.16 -6.28
CA ASP A 205 14.70 23.96 -7.19
C ASP A 205 14.07 25.29 -6.89
N LEU A 206 14.76 26.00 -6.02
CA LEU A 206 14.42 27.34 -5.63
C LEU A 206 14.13 28.16 -6.90
N ASP A 207 14.79 27.84 -8.03
CA ASP A 207 14.53 28.45 -9.31
C ASP A 207 13.13 28.13 -9.88
N PHE A 208 12.58 26.92 -9.69
CA PHE A 208 11.18 26.62 -10.02
C PHE A 208 10.19 27.38 -9.11
N ALA A 209 10.44 27.39 -7.80
CA ALA A 209 9.62 28.15 -6.87
C ALA A 209 9.66 29.66 -7.20
N ILE A 210 10.83 30.18 -7.56
CA ILE A 210 11.02 31.57 -8.01
C ILE A 210 10.29 31.82 -9.33
N ASP A 211 10.44 30.96 -10.34
CA ASP A 211 9.76 31.15 -11.63
C ASP A 211 8.24 31.10 -11.47
N PHE A 212 7.73 30.19 -10.63
CA PHE A 212 6.32 30.11 -10.27
C PHE A 212 5.82 31.41 -9.61
N LEU A 213 6.54 31.91 -8.61
CA LEU A 213 6.20 33.17 -7.92
C LEU A 213 6.38 34.39 -8.84
N GLU A 214 7.36 34.42 -9.72
CA GLU A 214 7.51 35.52 -10.68
C GLU A 214 6.39 35.52 -11.72
N ARG A 215 6.00 34.33 -12.20
CA ARG A 215 4.93 34.17 -13.18
C ARG A 215 3.59 34.58 -12.60
N ALA A 216 3.26 34.12 -11.40
CA ALA A 216 2.00 34.47 -10.74
C ALA A 216 1.95 35.97 -10.35
N ARG A 217 3.10 36.61 -10.07
CA ARG A 217 3.19 38.08 -9.92
C ARG A 217 2.82 38.81 -11.21
N ARG A 218 3.36 38.36 -12.34
CA ARG A 218 3.19 39.02 -13.64
C ARG A 218 1.77 38.88 -14.19
N THR A 219 1.14 37.73 -14.00
CA THR A 219 -0.19 37.47 -14.58
C THR A 219 -1.34 37.92 -13.70
N HIS A 220 -1.13 38.16 -12.39
CA HIS A 220 -2.22 38.40 -11.42
C HIS A 220 -3.31 37.31 -11.43
N GLU A 221 -3.02 36.15 -12.01
CA GLU A 221 -3.91 34.99 -12.03
C GLU A 221 -3.52 34.07 -10.87
N PRO A 222 -4.27 34.06 -9.75
CA PRO A 222 -4.23 32.92 -8.88
C PRO A 222 -4.83 31.76 -9.70
N ARG A 223 -4.00 30.77 -10.04
CA ARG A 223 -4.46 29.56 -10.73
C ARG A 223 -5.73 29.08 -10.03
N GLU A 224 -6.78 28.81 -10.81
CA GLU A 224 -8.07 28.28 -10.35
C GLU A 224 -7.92 27.04 -9.43
N GLY A 225 -6.76 26.37 -9.45
CA GLY A 225 -6.39 25.33 -8.49
C GLY A 225 -6.27 25.78 -7.03
N ILE A 226 -5.75 26.96 -6.70
CA ILE A 226 -5.56 27.36 -5.28
C ILE A 226 -6.92 27.72 -4.64
N GLN A 227 -7.85 28.29 -5.40
CA GLN A 227 -9.21 28.61 -4.91
C GLN A 227 -10.03 27.37 -4.55
N GLN A 228 -9.74 26.21 -5.17
CA GLN A 228 -10.45 24.96 -4.86
C GLN A 228 -9.96 24.30 -3.56
N PHE A 229 -8.75 24.61 -3.09
CA PHE A 229 -8.17 23.94 -1.93
C PHE A 229 -8.42 24.67 -0.61
N ASP A 230 -8.35 26.01 -0.55
CA ASP A 230 -8.70 26.74 0.70
C ASP A 230 -8.78 28.28 0.49
N PRO A 231 -9.93 28.94 0.79
CA PRO A 231 -10.06 30.41 0.76
C PRO A 231 -9.18 31.16 1.76
N GLU A 232 -8.78 30.53 2.88
CA GLU A 232 -7.88 31.15 3.86
C GLU A 232 -6.43 31.20 3.33
N LEU A 233 -6.01 30.19 2.56
CA LEU A 233 -4.73 30.20 1.85
C LEU A 233 -4.67 31.33 0.82
N ASP A 234 -5.72 31.61 0.03
CA ASP A 234 -5.71 32.75 -0.91
C ASP A 234 -5.54 34.10 -0.18
N LYS A 235 -6.13 34.23 1.01
CA LYS A 235 -6.05 35.44 1.84
C LYS A 235 -4.67 35.62 2.47
N LEU A 236 -4.07 34.54 2.96
CA LEU A 236 -2.68 34.48 3.42
C LEU A 236 -1.72 34.78 2.26
N TRP A 237 -1.94 34.16 1.11
CA TRP A 237 -1.11 34.33 -0.08
C TRP A 237 -1.12 35.78 -0.56
N ARG A 238 -2.27 36.46 -0.62
CA ARG A 238 -2.35 37.89 -0.95
C ARG A 238 -1.72 38.81 0.10
N GLY A 239 -1.71 38.42 1.38
CA GLY A 239 -1.14 39.20 2.47
C GLY A 239 0.38 39.11 2.56
N TYR A 240 0.93 37.92 2.30
CA TYR A 240 2.34 37.59 2.52
C TYR A 240 3.15 37.41 1.24
N TYR A 241 2.54 37.57 0.06
CA TYR A 241 3.20 37.33 -1.23
C TYR A 241 4.54 38.07 -1.40
N GLY A 242 4.58 39.34 -1.00
CA GLY A 242 5.79 40.15 -1.06
C GLY A 242 6.87 39.66 -0.11
N GLU A 243 6.47 39.25 1.10
CA GLU A 243 7.38 38.76 2.13
C GLU A 243 7.96 37.39 1.76
N ILE A 244 7.16 36.51 1.15
CA ILE A 244 7.62 35.21 0.66
C ILE A 244 8.62 35.38 -0.49
N LEU A 245 8.34 36.26 -1.47
CA LEU A 245 9.27 36.55 -2.57
C LEU A 245 10.58 37.17 -2.06
N ASP A 246 10.51 38.15 -1.17
CA ASP A 246 11.69 38.79 -0.59
C ASP A 246 12.55 37.77 0.19
N ALA A 247 11.91 36.86 0.93
CA ALA A 247 12.60 35.83 1.69
C ALA A 247 13.25 34.75 0.78
N VAL A 248 12.60 34.40 -0.33
CA VAL A 248 13.14 33.50 -1.35
C VAL A 248 14.33 34.13 -2.10
N TYR A 249 14.27 35.41 -2.49
CA TYR A 249 15.43 36.10 -3.07
C TYR A 249 16.58 36.25 -2.06
N ALA A 250 16.27 36.53 -0.80
CA ALA A 250 17.28 36.60 0.25
C ALA A 250 17.97 35.23 0.47
N LEU A 251 17.25 34.12 0.29
CA LEU A 251 17.85 32.78 0.30
C LEU A 251 18.80 32.59 -0.89
N ARG A 252 18.37 32.94 -2.11
CA ARG A 252 19.20 32.84 -3.33
C ARG A 252 20.49 33.65 -3.26
N GLU A 253 20.43 34.82 -2.63
CA GLU A 253 21.60 35.68 -2.40
C GLU A 253 22.48 35.22 -1.22
N GLY A 254 22.15 34.11 -0.56
CA GLY A 254 22.87 33.58 0.60
C GLY A 254 22.73 34.45 1.86
N LYS A 255 21.73 35.32 1.92
CA LYS A 255 21.50 36.26 3.03
C LYS A 255 20.67 35.65 4.17
N VAL A 256 19.97 34.55 3.91
CA VAL A 256 19.14 33.84 4.89
C VAL A 256 19.44 32.34 4.83
N ASP A 257 19.43 31.71 6.01
CA ASP A 257 19.61 30.27 6.18
C ASP A 257 18.27 29.55 5.86
N GLU A 258 18.34 28.49 5.05
CA GLU A 258 17.20 27.71 4.57
C GLU A 258 16.31 27.17 5.72
N ILE A 259 16.92 26.82 6.85
CA ILE A 259 16.22 26.33 8.04
C ILE A 259 15.38 27.46 8.67
N LYS A 260 15.88 28.70 8.62
CA LYS A 260 15.13 29.88 9.13
C LYS A 260 13.98 30.24 8.20
N LEU A 261 14.15 30.09 6.89
CA LEU A 261 13.09 30.31 5.91
C LEU A 261 11.96 29.28 6.07
N ARG A 262 12.31 27.99 6.17
CA ARG A 262 11.33 26.93 6.45
C ARG A 262 10.53 27.20 7.73
N ARG A 263 11.20 27.55 8.83
CA ARG A 263 10.51 27.91 10.08
C ARG A 263 9.61 29.13 9.97
N ALA A 264 9.97 30.11 9.15
CA ALA A 264 9.14 31.28 8.93
C ALA A 264 7.89 30.94 8.09
N LEU A 265 8.04 30.08 7.08
CA LEU A 265 6.94 29.58 6.25
C LEU A 265 6.02 28.61 7.01
N GLU A 266 6.53 27.85 7.98
CA GLU A 266 5.72 27.01 8.88
C GLU A 266 4.89 27.81 9.90
N LEU A 267 5.22 29.08 10.11
CA LEU A 267 4.52 29.99 11.05
C LEU A 267 3.50 30.89 10.36
N LEU A 268 3.44 30.84 9.02
CA LEU A 268 2.43 31.51 8.18
C LEU A 268 1.30 30.54 7.87
#